data_AF-A0A0C3S1X7-F1
#
_entry.id   AF-A0A0C3S1X7-F1
#
_cell.length_a   1.000
_cell.length_b   1.000
_cell.length_c   1.000
_cell.angle_alpha   90.00
_cell.angle_beta   90.00
_cell.angle_gamma   90.00
#
_symmetry.space_group_name_H-M   'P 1'
#
loop_
_entity.id
_entity.type
_entity.pdbx_description
1 polymer ?
#
loop_
_entity_poly.entity_id
_entity_poly.type
_entity_poly.pdbx_seq_one_letter_code
_entity_poly.pdbx_strand_id
1 'polypeptide(L)'
;MPPNLNSALKKLLPSKLPPTLSTRPGTLYQVLSRFPNDGVGQRVHQTRWSVKDIGNSYWEVTRTQLKLEGQHGKAWGKLIWKGRPATGREERIRGGLKYTWRDGESQSKSPATTIPTSSKPSPPQAALSDPA
;
A
#
# COMPACT_ATOMS: atom_id res chain seq x y z
N MET A 1 -14.60 -12.03 -33.38
CA MET A 1 -14.55 -11.11 -32.23
C MET A 1 -13.82 -11.82 -31.10
N PRO A 2 -12.57 -11.45 -30.77
CA PRO A 2 -11.88 -12.07 -29.64
C PRO A 2 -12.66 -11.80 -28.34
N PRO A 3 -12.78 -12.78 -27.45
CA PRO A 3 -13.51 -12.62 -26.20
C PRO A 3 -12.90 -11.46 -25.40
N ASN A 4 -13.76 -10.53 -24.98
CA ASN A 4 -13.36 -9.43 -24.14
C ASN A 4 -12.79 -9.98 -22.83
N LEU A 5 -11.53 -9.67 -22.51
CA LEU A 5 -10.80 -10.16 -21.33
C LEU A 5 -11.61 -10.02 -20.03
N ASN A 6 -12.35 -8.90 -19.89
CA ASN A 6 -13.19 -8.66 -18.70
C ASN A 6 -14.32 -9.70 -18.56
N SER A 7 -14.87 -10.19 -19.68
CA SER A 7 -15.93 -11.21 -19.65
C SER A 7 -15.39 -12.60 -19.29
N ALA A 8 -14.17 -12.92 -19.74
CA ALA A 8 -13.50 -14.17 -19.39
C ALA A 8 -13.09 -14.17 -17.91
N LEU A 9 -12.51 -13.07 -17.42
CA LEU A 9 -12.16 -12.91 -16.00
C LEU A 9 -13.37 -13.02 -15.09
N LYS A 10 -14.51 -12.39 -15.45
CA LYS A 10 -15.75 -12.51 -14.66
C LYS A 10 -16.29 -13.94 -14.58
N LYS A 11 -16.07 -14.79 -15.60
CA LYS A 11 -16.50 -16.20 -15.58
C LYS A 11 -15.61 -17.09 -14.72
N LEU A 12 -14.33 -16.73 -14.56
CA LEU A 12 -13.35 -17.50 -13.80
C LEU A 12 -13.33 -17.14 -12.32
N LEU A 13 -13.77 -15.93 -11.95
CA LEU A 13 -13.77 -15.49 -10.57
C LEU A 13 -14.99 -16.03 -9.80
N PRO A 14 -14.82 -16.54 -8.57
CA PRO A 14 -15.94 -16.91 -7.72
C PRO A 14 -16.81 -15.68 -7.38
N SER A 15 -18.11 -15.91 -7.15
CA SER A 15 -19.08 -14.85 -6.82
C SER A 15 -18.70 -14.06 -5.56
N LYS A 16 -17.95 -14.68 -4.65
CA LYS A 16 -17.28 -14.03 -3.51
C LYS A 16 -15.78 -14.03 -3.75
N LEU A 17 -15.21 -12.85 -3.94
CA LEU A 17 -13.77 -12.69 -4.08
C LEU A 17 -13.05 -13.10 -2.78
N PRO A 18 -11.95 -13.87 -2.87
CA PRO A 18 -11.15 -14.19 -1.71
C PRO A 18 -10.59 -12.90 -1.09
N PRO A 19 -10.38 -12.86 0.24
CA PRO A 19 -9.90 -11.66 0.94
C PRO A 19 -8.60 -11.10 0.38
N THR A 20 -7.71 -11.97 -0.12
CA THR A 20 -6.41 -11.62 -0.73
C THR A 20 -6.54 -10.73 -1.96
N LEU A 21 -7.63 -10.87 -2.72
CA LEU A 21 -7.90 -10.07 -3.92
C LEU A 21 -8.80 -8.85 -3.63
N SER A 22 -9.17 -8.65 -2.37
CA SER A 22 -10.02 -7.54 -1.96
C SER A 22 -9.19 -6.28 -1.71
N THR A 23 -9.53 -5.18 -2.37
CA THR A 23 -9.02 -3.83 -2.08
C THR A 23 -9.87 -3.09 -1.04
N ARG A 24 -10.76 -3.82 -0.34
CA ARG A 24 -11.70 -3.20 0.60
C ARG A 24 -10.97 -2.67 1.85
N PRO A 25 -11.34 -1.50 2.37
CA PRO A 25 -10.81 -1.06 3.65
C PRO A 25 -11.17 -2.04 4.77
N GLY A 26 -10.35 -2.12 5.82
CA GLY A 26 -10.52 -3.06 6.93
C GLY A 26 -9.72 -2.66 8.17
N THR A 27 -9.52 -3.59 9.12
CA THR A 27 -8.54 -3.35 10.19
C THR A 27 -7.13 -3.38 9.60
N LEU A 28 -6.14 -2.83 10.32
CA LEU A 28 -4.76 -2.82 9.85
C LEU A 28 -4.29 -4.24 9.52
N TYR A 29 -4.55 -5.20 10.41
CA TYR A 29 -4.08 -6.58 10.26
C TYR A 29 -4.76 -7.30 9.10
N GLN A 30 -6.07 -7.07 8.89
CA GLN A 30 -6.81 -7.65 7.77
C GLN A 30 -6.39 -7.09 6.42
N VAL A 31 -5.91 -5.83 6.39
CA VAL A 31 -5.37 -5.23 5.17
C VAL A 31 -4.00 -5.83 4.88
N LEU A 32 -3.16 -5.96 5.90
CA LEU A 32 -1.80 -6.47 5.76
C LEU A 32 -1.75 -7.97 5.43
N SER A 33 -2.65 -8.79 5.97
CA SER A 33 -2.69 -10.24 5.71
C SER A 33 -3.05 -10.61 4.27
N ARG A 34 -3.46 -9.64 3.45
CA ARG A 34 -3.76 -9.87 2.02
C ARG A 34 -2.50 -9.87 1.16
N PHE A 35 -1.41 -9.31 1.68
CA PHE A 35 -0.17 -9.14 0.97
C PHE A 35 0.84 -10.22 1.39
N PRO A 36 1.78 -10.58 0.49
CA PRO A 36 2.91 -11.42 0.85
C PRO A 36 3.69 -10.86 2.04
N ASN A 37 4.33 -11.74 2.81
CA ASN A 37 5.11 -11.37 4.00
C ASN A 37 4.32 -10.48 4.98
N ASP A 38 3.02 -10.77 5.16
CA ASP A 38 2.15 -10.02 6.07
C ASP A 38 2.19 -8.51 5.85
N GLY A 39 2.33 -8.07 4.59
CA GLY A 39 2.30 -6.66 4.21
C GLY A 39 3.55 -5.85 4.56
N VAL A 40 4.69 -6.49 4.82
CA VAL A 40 5.98 -5.78 4.92
C VAL A 40 6.33 -5.12 3.58
N GLY A 41 6.78 -3.86 3.63
CA GLY A 41 7.03 -3.00 2.48
C GLY A 41 5.80 -2.24 1.99
N GLN A 42 4.60 -2.58 2.46
CA GLN A 42 3.38 -1.93 2.01
C GLN A 42 3.16 -0.58 2.68
N ARG A 43 2.55 0.33 1.91
CA ARG A 43 2.04 1.61 2.39
C ARG A 43 0.60 1.45 2.83
N VAL A 44 0.27 1.94 4.02
CA VAL A 44 -1.09 1.92 4.55
C VAL A 44 -1.44 3.24 5.23
N HIS A 45 -2.68 3.66 5.12
CA HIS A 45 -3.17 4.89 5.74
C HIS A 45 -4.50 4.65 6.47
N GLN A 46 -4.79 5.49 7.45
CA GLN A 46 -6.12 5.53 8.06
C GLN A 46 -7.06 6.28 7.11
N THR A 47 -8.20 5.68 6.77
CA THR A 47 -9.14 6.30 5.82
C THR A 47 -9.65 7.67 6.30
N ARG A 48 -9.74 7.87 7.62
CA ARG A 48 -10.10 9.16 8.23
C ARG A 48 -9.14 10.30 7.89
N TRP A 49 -7.88 10.01 7.52
CA TRP A 49 -6.94 11.05 7.11
C TRP A 49 -7.40 11.69 5.82
N SER A 50 -7.87 10.90 4.85
CA SER A 50 -8.48 11.43 3.62
C SER A 50 -9.77 12.20 3.89
N VAL A 51 -10.59 11.75 4.84
CA VAL A 51 -11.80 12.49 5.24
C VAL A 51 -11.44 13.87 5.82
N LYS A 52 -10.30 13.98 6.49
CA LYS A 52 -9.78 15.22 7.08
C LYS A 52 -8.91 16.03 6.12
N ASP A 53 -8.91 15.70 4.84
CA ASP A 53 -8.09 16.36 3.81
C ASP A 53 -6.57 16.32 4.09
N ILE A 54 -6.13 15.29 4.81
CA ILE A 54 -4.71 15.05 5.07
C ILE A 54 -4.20 14.14 3.95
N GLY A 55 -3.61 14.73 2.93
CA GLY A 55 -2.98 14.02 1.81
C GLY A 55 -1.54 13.58 2.09
N ASN A 56 -1.02 12.67 1.27
CA ASN A 56 0.35 12.18 1.27
C ASN A 56 0.84 11.69 2.64
N SER A 57 -0.06 11.12 3.44
CA SER A 57 0.24 10.53 4.74
C SER A 57 0.00 9.03 4.71
N TYR A 58 0.99 8.28 5.15
CA TYR A 58 0.93 6.82 5.22
C TYR A 58 1.98 6.29 6.19
N TRP A 59 1.77 5.06 6.64
CA TRP A 59 2.80 4.25 7.26
C TRP A 59 3.42 3.36 6.20
N GLU A 60 4.74 3.34 6.14
CA GLU A 60 5.49 2.32 5.43
C GLU A 60 5.80 1.19 6.41
N VAL A 61 5.22 0.01 6.17
CA VAL A 61 5.28 -1.12 7.09
C VAL A 61 6.64 -1.80 6.99
N THR A 62 7.38 -1.86 8.10
CA THR A 62 8.72 -2.49 8.15
C THR A 62 8.68 -3.90 8.71
N ARG A 63 7.75 -4.17 9.62
CA ARG A 63 7.65 -5.46 10.31
C ARG A 63 6.24 -5.70 10.81
N THR A 64 5.83 -6.96 10.80
CA THR A 64 4.51 -7.41 11.26
C THR A 64 4.64 -8.68 12.09
N GLN A 65 3.67 -8.85 12.98
CA GLN A 65 3.44 -10.07 13.75
C GLN A 65 1.93 -10.27 13.77
N LEU A 66 1.41 -10.89 12.71
CA LEU A 66 -0.01 -11.19 12.61
C LEU A 66 -0.34 -12.46 13.38
N LYS A 67 -1.59 -12.54 13.86
CA LYS A 67 -2.14 -13.67 14.59
C LYS A 67 -3.58 -13.89 14.12
N LEU A 68 -4.07 -15.12 14.31
CA LEU A 68 -5.45 -15.49 13.99
C LEU A 68 -5.78 -15.10 12.53
N GLU A 69 -4.96 -15.52 11.57
CA GLU A 69 -5.15 -15.25 10.13
C GLU A 69 -5.30 -13.75 9.78
N GLY A 70 -4.57 -12.88 10.49
CA GLY A 70 -4.62 -11.44 10.25
C GLY A 70 -5.80 -10.72 10.91
N GLN A 71 -6.52 -11.36 11.83
CA GLN A 71 -7.55 -10.68 12.61
C GLN A 71 -6.94 -9.79 13.70
N HIS A 72 -5.77 -10.17 14.23
CA HIS A 72 -5.07 -9.48 15.30
C HIS A 72 -3.57 -9.41 15.01
N GLY A 73 -2.84 -8.59 15.74
CA GLY A 73 -1.38 -8.59 15.65
C GLY A 73 -0.69 -7.37 16.21
N LYS A 74 0.55 -7.20 15.77
CA LYS A 74 1.35 -6.00 15.96
C LYS A 74 1.99 -5.65 14.62
N ALA A 75 2.11 -4.36 14.34
CA ALA A 75 2.76 -3.85 13.16
C ALA A 75 3.66 -2.68 13.55
N TRP A 76 4.77 -2.55 12.85
CA TRP A 76 5.74 -1.48 12.97
C TRP A 76 6.00 -0.88 11.60
N GLY A 77 6.36 0.39 11.59
CA GLY A 77 6.64 1.08 10.35
C GLY A 77 7.21 2.47 10.56
N LYS A 78 7.49 3.14 9.46
CA LYS A 78 7.92 4.54 9.42
C LYS A 78 6.73 5.40 9.03
N LEU A 79 6.45 6.45 9.80
CA LEU A 79 5.37 7.37 9.48
C LEU A 79 5.85 8.43 8.50
N ILE A 80 5.20 8.49 7.35
CA ILE A 80 5.26 9.63 6.44
C ILE A 80 4.01 10.46 6.69
N TRP A 81 4.20 11.72 7.06
CA TRP A 81 3.14 12.66 7.35
C TRP A 81 3.22 13.85 6.41
N LYS A 82 2.19 14.03 5.59
CA LYS A 82 2.10 15.10 4.57
C LYS A 82 3.35 15.15 3.67
N GLY A 83 3.80 13.97 3.23
CA GLY A 83 4.96 13.80 2.36
C GLY A 83 6.32 13.90 3.06
N ARG A 84 6.37 14.06 4.39
CA ARG A 84 7.65 14.15 5.14
C ARG A 84 7.77 13.01 6.16
N PRO A 85 8.96 12.42 6.35
CA PRO A 85 9.18 11.50 7.45
C PRO A 85 8.88 12.20 8.79
N ALA A 86 7.88 11.71 9.53
CA ALA A 86 7.54 12.25 10.84
C ALA A 86 8.59 11.86 11.88
N THR A 87 9.22 10.70 11.69
CA THR A 87 10.29 10.19 12.55
C THR A 87 11.28 9.39 11.70
N GLY A 88 12.58 9.45 12.07
CA GLY A 88 13.63 8.70 11.38
C GLY A 88 13.74 7.23 11.78
N ARG A 89 12.99 6.77 12.79
CA ARG A 89 13.04 5.39 13.30
C ARG A 89 11.74 4.65 13.01
N GLU A 90 11.82 3.32 13.01
CA GLU A 90 10.61 2.50 13.02
C GLU A 90 9.87 2.62 14.36
N GLU A 91 8.55 2.72 14.30
CA GLU A 91 7.69 2.81 15.48
C GLU A 91 6.50 1.87 15.36
N ARG A 92 5.92 1.51 16.51
CA ARG A 92 4.73 0.64 16.55
C ARG A 92 3.50 1.40 16.03
N ILE A 93 2.86 0.85 15.01
CA ILE A 93 1.62 1.40 14.46
C ILE A 93 0.47 1.14 15.46
N ARG A 94 -0.10 2.23 15.99
CA ARG A 94 -1.18 2.18 16.99
C ARG A 94 -2.57 2.23 16.32
N GLY A 95 -3.58 1.74 17.02
CA GLY A 95 -4.96 1.79 16.55
C GLY A 95 -5.30 0.81 15.42
N GLY A 96 -4.55 -0.31 15.31
CA GLY A 96 -4.73 -1.29 14.25
C GLY A 96 -6.13 -1.89 14.17
N LEU A 97 -6.78 -2.17 15.30
CA LEU A 97 -8.18 -2.62 15.38
C LEU A 97 -9.20 -1.50 15.45
N LYS A 98 -8.77 -0.30 15.88
CA LYS A 98 -9.67 0.82 16.19
C LYS A 98 -10.11 1.55 14.93
N TYR A 99 -9.18 1.76 14.01
CA TYR A 99 -9.42 2.55 12.81
C TYR A 99 -9.60 1.67 11.59
N THR A 100 -10.25 2.25 10.59
CA THR A 100 -10.30 1.68 9.25
C THR A 100 -9.06 2.07 8.48
N TRP A 101 -8.38 1.07 7.93
CA TRP A 101 -7.15 1.17 7.17
C TRP A 101 -7.37 0.78 5.72
N ARG A 102 -6.51 1.29 4.86
CA ARG A 102 -6.47 0.98 3.43
C ARG A 102 -5.02 1.06 2.95
N ASP A 103 -4.70 0.29 1.92
CA ASP A 103 -3.42 0.32 1.23
C ASP A 103 -3.22 1.65 0.47
N GLY A 104 -1.96 1.99 0.23
CA GLY A 104 -1.54 3.23 -0.41
C GLY A 104 -1.54 4.45 0.51
N GLU A 105 -1.59 5.63 -0.09
CA GLU A 105 -1.41 6.92 0.57
C GLU A 105 -2.74 7.65 0.74
N SER A 106 -2.88 8.41 1.83
CA SER A 106 -4.07 9.22 2.02
C SER A 106 -4.18 10.30 0.95
N GLN A 107 -5.38 10.47 0.39
CA GLN A 107 -5.68 11.50 -0.59
C GLN A 107 -6.20 12.77 0.08
N SER A 108 -5.69 13.94 -0.31
CA SER A 108 -6.34 15.23 -0.09
C SER A 108 -7.21 15.57 -1.30
N LYS A 109 -8.40 16.13 -1.06
CA LYS A 109 -9.29 16.73 -2.05
C LYS A 109 -8.66 17.96 -2.73
N SER A 110 -7.61 18.54 -2.13
CA SER A 110 -6.82 19.59 -2.78
C SER A 110 -6.06 19.02 -3.98
N PRO A 111 -6.33 19.47 -5.22
CA PRO A 111 -5.77 18.88 -6.42
C PRO A 111 -4.35 19.44 -6.65
N ALA A 112 -3.36 18.84 -5.98
CA ALA A 112 -1.98 19.02 -6.38
C ALA A 112 -1.63 17.90 -7.36
N THR A 113 -1.71 18.24 -8.65
CA THR A 113 -1.16 17.52 -9.81
C THR A 113 -0.04 16.55 -9.44
N THR A 114 -0.35 15.26 -9.36
CA THR A 114 0.67 14.21 -9.36
C THR A 114 0.34 13.27 -10.51
N ILE A 115 0.99 13.55 -11.64
CA ILE A 115 1.11 12.63 -12.75
C ILE A 115 1.59 11.28 -12.17
N PRO A 116 0.98 10.14 -12.51
CA PRO A 116 1.55 8.85 -12.17
C PRO A 116 2.81 8.68 -13.02
N THR A 117 3.99 8.99 -12.47
CA THR A 117 5.26 8.62 -13.09
C THR A 117 5.44 7.11 -12.90
N SER A 118 4.75 6.36 -13.76
CA SER A 118 5.12 5.01 -14.13
C SER A 118 6.52 5.07 -14.72
N SER A 119 7.48 4.52 -13.97
CA SER A 119 8.66 3.81 -14.47
C SER A 119 9.08 4.10 -15.91
N LYS A 120 10.02 5.03 -16.11
CA LYS A 120 10.88 5.03 -17.29
C LYS A 120 12.09 4.14 -16.98
N PRO A 121 12.39 3.08 -17.76
CA PRO A 121 13.56 2.26 -17.53
C PRO A 121 14.84 3.08 -17.75
N SER A 122 15.80 2.89 -16.84
CA SER A 122 17.15 3.47 -16.91
C SER A 122 17.82 3.12 -18.25
N PRO A 123 18.57 4.05 -18.88
CA PRO A 123 19.39 3.74 -20.05
C PRO A 123 20.53 2.76 -19.68
N PRO A 124 20.94 1.88 -20.60
CA PRO A 124 22.06 0.97 -20.38
C PRO A 124 23.39 1.73 -20.25
N GLN A 125 24.20 1.25 -19.32
CA GLN A 125 25.54 1.70 -18.97
C GLN A 125 26.44 1.68 -20.23
N ALA A 126 26.90 2.85 -20.68
CA ALA A 126 27.91 2.95 -21.72
C ALA A 126 29.28 2.54 -21.16
N ALA A 127 29.93 1.67 -21.89
CA ALA A 127 31.15 0.97 -21.53
C ALA A 127 32.37 1.89 -21.50
N LEU A 128 33.28 1.49 -20.61
CA LEU A 128 34.69 1.82 -20.50
C LEU A 128 35.40 1.75 -21.87
N SER A 129 36.11 2.82 -22.25
CA SER A 129 37.16 2.77 -23.27
C SER A 129 38.09 3.99 -23.13
N ASP A 130 39.20 3.80 -22.40
CA ASP A 130 40.51 4.36 -22.75
C ASP A 130 41.15 3.37 -23.74
N PRO A 131 41.80 3.83 -24.83
CA PRO A 131 43.22 4.15 -24.70
C PRO A 131 43.76 5.23 -25.66
N ALA A 132 44.83 5.92 -25.23
CA ALA A 132 45.94 6.38 -26.07
C ALA A 132 47.20 6.57 -25.21
#